data_AF-A0A6V7KL91-F1
#
_entry.id   AF-A0A6V7KL91-F1
#
_cell.length_a   1.000
_cell.length_b   1.000
_cell.length_c   1.000
_cell.angle_alpha   90.00
_cell.angle_beta   90.00
_cell.angle_gamma   90.00
#
_symmetry.space_group_name_H-M   'P 1'
#
loop_
_entity.id
_entity.type
_entity.pdbx_description
1 polymer ?
#
loop_
_entity_poly.entity_id
_entity_poly.type
_entity_poly.pdbx_seq_one_letter_code
_entity_poly.pdbx_strand_id
1 'polypeptide(L)' 'DKENDYYGIPCLGYKPGEDDLQTLFDLISRYRLDFSEYDGVTRIRGTNRMQTAYRVDRNANLTLST' A
#
# COMPACT_ATOMS: atom_id res chain seq x y z
N ASP A 1 19.13 16.49 -10.15
CA ASP A 1 17.75 16.00 -10.42
C ASP A 1 17.74 14.55 -10.93
N LYS A 2 18.27 13.58 -10.17
CA LYS A 2 18.24 12.13 -10.51
C LYS A 2 17.50 11.28 -9.46
N GLU A 3 17.02 11.92 -8.41
CA GLU A 3 16.42 11.26 -7.24
C GLU A 3 14.95 10.86 -7.49
N ASN A 4 14.27 11.55 -8.41
CA ASN A 4 12.89 11.25 -8.79
C ASN A 4 12.73 10.06 -9.77
N ASP A 5 13.80 9.61 -10.43
CA ASP A 5 13.74 8.47 -11.36
C ASP A 5 13.67 7.11 -10.64
N TYR A 6 13.88 7.09 -9.32
CA TYR A 6 13.88 5.88 -8.50
C TYR A 6 12.53 5.59 -7.82
N TYR A 7 11.58 6.54 -7.85
CA TYR A 7 10.25 6.34 -7.28
C TYR A 7 9.39 5.49 -8.22
N GLY A 8 9.37 4.17 -8.00
CA GLY A 8 8.44 3.24 -8.65
C GLY A 8 9.06 1.97 -9.22
N ILE A 9 10.39 1.84 -9.25
CA ILE A 9 11.05 0.60 -9.69
C ILE A 9 11.25 -0.32 -8.46
N PRO A 10 10.61 -1.51 -8.42
CA PRO A 10 10.71 -2.39 -7.28
C PRO A 10 12.16 -2.77 -6.96
N CYS A 11 12.53 -2.69 -5.69
CA CYS A 11 13.84 -3.11 -5.15
C CYS A 11 15.05 -2.34 -5.71
N LEU A 12 14.84 -1.27 -6.50
CA LEU A 12 15.94 -0.48 -7.03
C LEU A 12 16.60 0.32 -5.89
N GLY A 13 17.84 -0.02 -5.57
CA GLY A 13 18.60 0.61 -4.49
C GLY A 13 18.48 -0.08 -3.12
N TYR A 14 17.80 -1.23 -3.03
CA TYR A 14 17.77 -2.03 -1.80
C TYR A 14 19.18 -2.44 -1.35
N LYS A 15 19.51 -2.20 -0.08
CA LYS A 15 20.70 -2.73 0.56
C LYS A 15 20.32 -3.68 1.70
N PRO A 16 20.99 -4.83 1.84
CA PRO A 16 20.79 -5.71 2.98
C PRO A 16 20.97 -4.96 4.30
N GLY A 17 19.94 -4.97 5.15
CA GLY A 17 19.93 -4.27 6.45
C GLY A 17 19.23 -2.90 6.45
N GLU A 18 18.83 -2.37 5.29
CA GLU A 18 17.88 -1.24 5.21
C GLU A 18 16.43 -1.77 5.33
N ASP A 19 15.68 -1.26 6.30
CA ASP A 19 14.30 -1.68 6.62
C ASP A 19 13.23 -0.86 5.87
N ASP A 20 13.67 0.10 5.05
CA ASP A 20 12.81 1.03 4.31
C ASP A 20 12.22 0.42 3.03
N LEU A 21 11.93 -0.89 3.05
CA LEU A 21 11.19 -1.58 2.01
C LEU A 21 9.72 -1.13 1.94
N GLN A 22 9.23 -0.43 2.96
CA GLN A 22 7.82 -0.04 3.11
C GLN A 22 7.35 0.96 2.04
N THR A 23 8.21 1.85 1.56
CA THR A 23 7.86 2.79 0.47
C THR A 23 7.75 2.10 -0.89
N LEU A 24 8.37 0.93 -1.07
CA LEU A 24 8.34 0.20 -2.34
C LEU A 24 7.04 -0.59 -2.55
N PHE A 25 6.32 -0.95 -1.48
CA PHE A 25 5.15 -1.84 -1.54
C PHE A 25 3.98 -1.43 -0.63
N ASP A 26 3.70 -0.15 -0.51
CA ASP A 26 2.46 0.30 0.14
C ASP A 26 1.25 0.20 -0.80
N LEU A 27 0.57 -0.95 -0.77
CA LEU A 27 -0.63 -1.20 -1.56
C LEU A 27 -1.83 -0.39 -1.07
N ILE A 28 -1.93 -0.10 0.23
CA ILE A 28 -3.05 0.66 0.80
C ILE A 28 -3.06 2.07 0.18
N SER A 29 -1.89 2.71 0.13
CA SER A 29 -1.70 4.01 -0.49
C SER A 29 -1.88 3.97 -2.02
N ARG A 30 -1.40 2.91 -2.70
CA ARG A 30 -1.58 2.77 -4.17
C ARG A 30 -3.05 2.68 -4.57
N TYR A 31 -3.84 1.93 -3.81
CA TYR A 31 -5.29 1.83 -4.01
C TYR A 31 -6.07 2.98 -3.37
N ARG A 32 -5.39 3.92 -2.69
CA ARG A 32 -5.97 5.06 -1.97
C ARG A 32 -7.03 4.67 -0.94
N LEU A 33 -6.91 3.48 -0.35
CA LEU A 33 -7.85 2.97 0.63
C LEU A 33 -7.83 3.80 1.92
N ASP A 34 -6.72 4.48 2.18
CA ASP A 34 -6.48 5.39 3.30
C ASP A 34 -7.08 6.80 3.10
N PHE A 35 -7.41 7.18 1.86
CA PHE A 35 -7.94 8.50 1.53
C PHE A 35 -9.46 8.53 1.37
N SER A 36 -10.06 7.56 0.68
CA SER A 36 -11.51 7.55 0.41
C SER A 36 -12.15 6.20 0.73
N GLU A 37 -13.48 6.18 0.81
CA GLU A 37 -14.23 4.92 0.77
C GLU A 37 -14.05 4.28 -0.61
N TYR A 38 -13.95 2.96 -0.62
CA TYR A 38 -13.77 2.16 -1.83
C TYR A 38 -14.83 1.07 -1.85
N ASP A 39 -15.50 0.89 -2.98
CA ASP A 39 -16.63 -0.04 -3.06
C ASP A 39 -16.18 -1.49 -2.80
N GLY A 40 -16.88 -2.16 -1.87
CA GLY A 40 -16.49 -3.48 -1.37
C GLY A 40 -15.29 -3.49 -0.42
N VAL A 41 -14.79 -2.34 0.06
CA VAL A 41 -13.73 -2.28 1.07
C VAL A 41 -14.20 -1.47 2.29
N THR A 42 -14.15 -2.08 3.47
CA THR A 42 -14.52 -1.41 4.74
C THR A 42 -13.31 -1.24 5.65
N ARG A 43 -13.17 -0.06 6.28
CA ARG A 43 -12.21 0.13 7.37
C ARG A 43 -12.70 -0.55 8.65
N ILE A 44 -11.82 -1.32 9.26
CA ILE A 44 -12.06 -2.02 10.53
C ILE A 44 -10.89 -1.83 11.47
N ARG A 45 -11.08 -2.19 12.74
CA ARG A 45 -9.97 -2.29 13.69
C ARG A 45 -9.04 -3.43 13.28
N GLY A 46 -7.74 -3.16 13.26
CA GLY A 46 -6.69 -4.15 13.06
C GLY A 46 -6.38 -4.96 14.31
N THR A 47 -5.17 -5.49 14.39
CA THR A 47 -4.74 -6.37 15.49
C THR A 47 -4.82 -5.69 16.85
N ASN A 48 -4.51 -4.39 16.93
CA ASN A 48 -4.64 -3.59 18.13
C ASN A 48 -5.56 -2.37 17.95
N ARG A 49 -5.78 -1.59 19.03
CA ARG A 49 -6.68 -0.42 19.01
C ARG A 49 -6.17 0.73 18.14
N MET A 50 -4.86 0.83 17.94
CA MET A 50 -4.23 1.90 17.17
C MET A 50 -4.05 1.55 15.69
N GLN A 51 -4.29 0.29 15.31
CA GLN A 51 -4.14 -0.18 13.94
C GLN A 51 -5.49 -0.18 13.21
N THR A 52 -5.47 0.29 11.96
CA THR A 52 -6.57 0.16 11.01
C THR A 52 -6.27 -0.98 10.05
N ALA A 53 -7.26 -1.84 9.82
CA ALA A 53 -7.23 -2.85 8.76
C ALA A 53 -8.36 -2.58 7.76
N TYR A 54 -8.22 -3.14 6.56
CA TYR A 54 -9.18 -2.98 5.46
C TYR A 54 -9.76 -4.34 5.13
N ARG A 55 -11.06 -4.54 5.38
CA ARG A 55 -11.78 -5.74 4.98
C ARG A 55 -12.15 -5.63 3.52
N VAL A 56 -11.72 -6.59 2.72
CA VAL A 56 -12.01 -6.68 1.28
C VAL A 56 -13.13 -7.70 1.08
N ASP A 57 -14.27 -7.26 0.56
CA ASP A 57 -15.41 -8.11 0.27
C ASP A 57 -15.19 -8.92 -1.01
N ARG A 58 -15.93 -10.02 -1.18
CA ARG A 58 -15.79 -10.91 -2.35
C ARG A 58 -15.97 -10.22 -3.70
N ASN A 59 -16.75 -9.14 -3.73
CA ASN A 59 -17.09 -8.43 -4.96
C ASN A 59 -16.24 -7.17 -5.17
N ALA A 60 -15.30 -6.88 -4.26
CA ALA A 60 -14.41 -5.74 -4.39
C ALA A 60 -13.47 -5.95 -5.58
N ASN A 61 -13.36 -4.93 -6.44
CA ASN A 61 -12.45 -4.97 -7.58
C ASN A 61 -11.19 -4.17 -7.28
N LEU A 62 -10.13 -4.81 -6.79
CA LEU A 62 -8.82 -4.18 -6.58
C LEU A 62 -7.86 -4.64 -7.68
N THR A 63 -7.77 -3.87 -8.76
CA THR A 63 -6.88 -4.16 -9.90
C THR A 63 -5.82 -3.09 -10.04
N LEU A 64 -4.54 -3.51 -10.07
CA LEU A 64 -3.40 -2.65 -10.39
C LEU A 64 -2.90 -3.02 -11.79
N SER A 65 -2.80 -2.03 -12.67
CA SER A 65 -2.18 -2.23 -13.99
C SER A 65 -0.68 -2.54 -13.82
N THR A 66 -0.21 -3.58 -14.52
CA THR A 66 1.21 -3.96 -14.61
C THR A 66 1.99 -3.08 -15.56
#